data_AF-A0A8H6Z8K4-F1
#
_entry.id   AF-A0A8H6Z8K4-F1
#
_cell.length_a   1.000
_cell.length_b   1.000
_cell.length_c   1.000
_cell.angle_alpha   90.00
_cell.angle_beta   90.00
_cell.angle_gamma   90.00
#
_symmetry.space_group_name_H-M   'P 1'
#
loop_
_entity.id
_entity.type
_entity.pdbx_description
1 polymer ?
#
loop_
_entity_poly.entity_id
_entity_poly.type
_entity_poly.pdbx_seq_one_letter_code
_entity_poly.pdbx_strand_id
1 'polypeptide(L)'
;MSYPPLGESWPLPSRTEIGLDHRGVSAWDLLLSAEQAALALPKPTAKYQDKLIAVRLIGWFLKDFWDNQRDTAYSRLLLEINSCNRGSESVGEAERLQESHVKVFTLGLDLRNHLIRVFYARTDRTPTPSAHASRPSYEKHRADILNDMANVRPDEGRTHSQAKGDALLRDGYKCVVTGLYDTATVSNFPEVRAKAKQEGVTHMYTQVAHLFSASAQSHPDYAASAMAILKMFGLESSVNKLIGKRVNNLWNVMTLCLPLHKAFDEFLFWLEAVPGEEDTYDVVARDPGLFFDSALTIPRKVKFSIDPQAVTDCSRNNIPLELPDPELMAMRAACARVAAMSGAADQFRLLMQDRDDAEMLTDTTVSLLDSLLRTLPVGAVDVGA
;
A
#
# COMPACT_ATOMS: atom_id res chain seq x y z
N MET A 1 -8.93 -8.13 15.74
CA MET A 1 -9.30 -6.74 16.09
C MET A 1 -10.46 -6.36 15.17
N SER A 2 -11.55 -5.77 15.69
CA SER A 2 -12.56 -5.15 14.83
C SER A 2 -12.00 -3.87 14.20
N TYR A 3 -12.47 -3.43 13.05
CA TYR A 3 -12.11 -2.13 12.45
C TYR A 3 -13.34 -1.20 12.48
N PRO A 4 -13.17 0.13 12.42
CA PRO A 4 -14.31 1.02 12.31
C PRO A 4 -15.14 0.69 11.06
N PRO A 5 -16.48 0.83 11.14
CA PRO A 5 -17.36 0.78 9.97
C PRO A 5 -16.90 1.72 8.85
N LEU A 6 -17.32 1.44 7.61
CA LEU A 6 -17.02 2.31 6.48
C LEU A 6 -17.57 3.72 6.70
N GLY A 7 -16.69 4.72 6.59
CA GLY A 7 -17.02 6.13 6.82
C GLY A 7 -16.76 6.61 8.26
N GLU A 8 -16.32 5.72 9.15
CA GLU A 8 -15.96 6.06 10.52
C GLU A 8 -14.45 5.97 10.75
N SER A 9 -13.98 6.70 11.76
CA SER A 9 -12.61 6.57 12.26
C SER A 9 -12.62 6.54 13.78
N TRP A 10 -11.68 5.80 14.35
CA TRP A 10 -11.57 5.70 15.79
C TRP A 10 -10.82 6.90 16.37
N PRO A 11 -11.31 7.46 17.50
CA PRO A 11 -10.54 8.43 18.25
C PRO A 11 -9.22 7.81 18.71
N LEU A 12 -8.21 8.65 18.95
CA LEU A 12 -6.99 8.16 19.58
C LEU A 12 -7.32 7.64 20.98
N PRO A 13 -6.80 6.45 21.36
CA PRO A 13 -6.99 5.93 22.71
C PRO A 13 -6.55 6.91 23.80
N SER A 14 -7.23 6.85 24.94
CA SER A 14 -6.87 7.68 26.09
C SER A 14 -5.48 7.31 26.61
N ARG A 15 -4.84 8.24 27.32
CA ARG A 15 -3.48 8.04 27.88
C ARG A 15 -3.32 6.74 28.68
N THR A 16 -4.38 6.25 29.33
CA THR A 16 -4.34 5.01 30.13
C THR A 16 -4.39 3.72 29.31
N GLU A 17 -4.78 3.80 28.02
CA GLU A 17 -5.05 2.64 27.17
C GLU A 17 -3.93 2.37 26.15
N ILE A 18 -2.96 3.29 26.00
CA ILE A 18 -1.98 3.25 24.88
C ILE A 18 -0.85 2.25 25.07
N GLY A 19 -0.44 1.99 26.32
CA GLY A 19 0.65 1.06 26.65
C GLY A 19 2.05 1.43 26.13
N LEU A 20 2.30 2.69 25.77
CA LEU A 20 3.60 3.17 25.25
C LEU A 20 4.66 3.35 26.36
N ASP A 21 5.94 3.41 25.95
CA ASP A 21 7.03 3.82 26.85
C ASP A 21 6.93 5.29 27.28
N HIS A 22 7.72 5.68 28.28
CA HIS A 22 7.69 7.05 28.82
C HIS A 22 7.89 8.14 27.75
N ARG A 23 8.68 7.86 26.71
CA ARG A 23 8.94 8.80 25.61
C ARG A 23 7.72 8.91 24.70
N GLY A 24 7.10 7.77 24.37
CA GLY A 24 5.86 7.71 23.60
C GLY A 24 4.69 8.40 24.27
N VAL A 25 4.60 8.31 25.60
CA VAL A 25 3.52 8.98 26.37
C VAL A 25 3.54 10.50 26.19
N SER A 26 4.72 11.15 26.24
CA SER A 26 4.81 12.60 26.03
C SER A 26 4.42 13.03 24.62
N ALA A 27 4.83 12.26 23.60
CA ALA A 27 4.39 12.48 22.23
C ALA A 27 2.87 12.26 22.08
N TRP A 28 2.32 11.27 22.78
CA TRP A 28 0.90 10.98 22.77
C TRP A 28 0.05 12.12 23.34
N ASP A 29 0.50 12.78 24.40
CA ASP A 29 -0.20 13.94 24.98
C ASP A 29 -0.36 15.07 23.96
N LEU A 30 0.68 15.36 23.17
CA LEU A 30 0.62 16.33 22.09
C LEU A 30 -0.39 15.91 21.01
N LEU A 31 -0.43 14.62 20.67
CA LEU A 31 -1.39 14.09 19.68
C LEU A 31 -2.83 14.18 20.17
N LEU A 32 -3.11 13.87 21.45
CA LEU A 32 -4.44 14.01 22.04
C LEU A 32 -4.89 15.49 22.05
N SER A 33 -4.01 16.41 22.41
CA SER A 33 -4.27 17.85 22.35
C SER A 33 -4.56 18.32 20.91
N ALA A 34 -3.77 17.86 19.94
CA ALA A 34 -3.97 18.18 18.53
C ALA A 34 -5.28 17.57 17.98
N GLU A 35 -5.68 16.37 18.40
CA GLU A 35 -6.95 15.76 18.04
C GLU A 35 -8.13 16.58 18.59
N GLN A 36 -8.08 17.00 19.84
CA GLN A 36 -9.10 17.87 20.44
C GLN A 36 -9.20 19.20 19.68
N ALA A 37 -8.06 19.81 19.34
CA ALA A 37 -8.03 21.03 18.54
C ALA A 37 -8.66 20.82 17.15
N ALA A 38 -8.39 19.68 16.49
CA ALA A 38 -8.99 19.34 15.21
C ALA A 38 -10.51 19.12 15.31
N LEU A 39 -11.00 18.49 16.37
CA LEU A 39 -12.43 18.27 16.65
C LEU A 39 -13.17 19.56 17.01
N ALA A 40 -12.48 20.52 17.63
CA ALA A 40 -13.06 21.82 18.02
C ALA A 40 -13.20 22.79 16.84
N LEU A 41 -12.56 22.51 15.70
CA LEU A 41 -12.75 23.32 14.50
C LEU A 41 -14.23 23.26 14.08
N PRO A 42 -14.79 24.38 13.56
CA PRO A 42 -16.14 24.37 13.01
C PRO A 42 -16.28 23.20 12.04
N LYS A 43 -17.36 22.39 12.19
CA LYS A 43 -17.63 21.28 11.27
C LYS A 43 -17.51 21.81 9.85
N PRO A 44 -16.55 21.34 9.05
CA PRO A 44 -16.27 21.99 7.79
C PRO A 44 -17.50 21.89 6.89
N THR A 45 -17.74 22.95 6.11
CA THR A 45 -18.41 22.80 4.81
C THR A 45 -17.56 21.95 3.86
N ALA A 46 -16.27 21.76 4.18
CA ALA A 46 -15.35 20.90 3.45
C ALA A 46 -15.72 19.42 3.60
N LYS A 47 -15.71 18.73 2.47
CA LYS A 47 -15.99 17.30 2.35
C LYS A 47 -15.00 16.40 3.10
N TYR A 48 -13.80 16.92 3.41
CA TYR A 48 -12.66 16.16 3.92
C TYR A 48 -12.23 16.67 5.31
N GLN A 49 -11.87 15.74 6.20
CA GLN A 49 -11.49 16.04 7.60
C GLN A 49 -9.98 15.98 7.79
N ASP A 50 -9.26 16.73 6.96
CA ASP A 50 -7.80 16.59 6.80
C ASP A 50 -7.01 16.66 8.10
N LYS A 51 -7.28 17.65 8.96
CA LYS A 51 -6.56 17.81 10.23
C LYS A 51 -6.83 16.67 11.20
N LEU A 52 -8.09 16.20 11.27
CA LEU A 52 -8.47 15.10 12.15
C LEU A 52 -7.85 13.78 11.67
N ILE A 53 -7.90 13.51 10.38
CA ILE A 53 -7.28 12.30 9.81
C ILE A 53 -5.75 12.36 9.96
N ALA A 54 -5.12 13.52 9.74
CA ALA A 54 -3.67 13.67 9.86
C ALA A 54 -3.17 13.31 11.27
N VAL A 55 -3.77 13.87 12.32
CA VAL A 55 -3.37 13.56 13.70
C VAL A 55 -3.67 12.12 14.09
N ARG A 56 -4.84 11.57 13.68
CA ARG A 56 -5.19 10.17 13.92
C ARG A 56 -4.23 9.21 13.23
N LEU A 57 -3.82 9.53 12.00
CA LEU A 57 -2.89 8.73 11.23
C LEU A 57 -1.52 8.64 11.92
N ILE A 58 -0.99 9.76 12.44
CA ILE A 58 0.25 9.74 13.23
C ILE A 58 0.09 8.87 14.48
N GLY A 59 -0.96 9.09 15.28
CA GLY A 59 -1.15 8.36 16.52
C GLY A 59 -1.32 6.86 16.29
N TRP A 60 -2.11 6.47 15.30
CA TRP A 60 -2.28 5.06 14.96
C TRP A 60 -1.00 4.43 14.38
N PHE A 61 -0.17 5.16 13.62
CA PHE A 61 1.15 4.66 13.22
C PHE A 61 2.08 4.46 14.42
N LEU A 62 2.14 5.44 15.33
CA LEU A 62 2.99 5.34 16.52
C LEU A 62 2.60 4.13 17.36
N LYS A 63 1.29 3.90 17.53
CA LYS A 63 0.76 2.73 18.24
C LYS A 63 1.02 1.42 17.48
N ASP A 64 0.77 1.37 16.18
CA ASP A 64 1.01 0.17 15.36
C ASP A 64 2.49 -0.25 15.43
N PHE A 65 3.41 0.70 15.27
CA PHE A 65 4.84 0.44 15.35
C PHE A 65 5.28 -0.08 16.73
N TRP A 66 4.68 0.44 17.80
CA TRP A 66 4.91 -0.07 19.15
C TRP A 66 4.37 -1.50 19.33
N ASP A 67 3.10 -1.72 19.01
CA ASP A 67 2.42 -3.01 19.21
C ASP A 67 3.07 -4.14 18.38
N ASN A 68 3.63 -3.80 17.21
CA ASN A 68 4.31 -4.73 16.31
C ASN A 68 5.85 -4.70 16.43
N GLN A 69 6.40 -4.13 17.50
CA GLN A 69 7.84 -4.14 17.84
C GLN A 69 8.74 -3.62 16.69
N ARG A 70 8.29 -2.57 15.99
CA ARG A 70 9.04 -1.90 14.92
C ARG A 70 9.90 -0.78 15.51
N ASP A 71 10.89 -1.15 16.32
CA ASP A 71 11.68 -0.21 17.14
C ASP A 71 12.26 0.97 16.35
N THR A 72 12.80 0.72 15.16
CA THR A 72 13.36 1.78 14.29
C THR A 72 12.28 2.75 13.85
N ALA A 73 11.15 2.24 13.31
CA ALA A 73 10.05 3.08 12.83
C ALA A 73 9.38 3.85 13.99
N TYR A 74 9.16 3.18 15.13
CA TYR A 74 8.65 3.79 16.35
C TYR A 74 9.54 4.95 16.82
N SER A 75 10.84 4.67 16.99
CA SER A 75 11.79 5.67 17.50
C SER A 75 11.93 6.86 16.55
N ARG A 76 11.89 6.62 15.23
CA ARG A 76 12.02 7.66 14.21
C ARG A 76 10.77 8.53 14.12
N LEU A 77 9.58 7.92 14.10
CA LEU A 77 8.33 8.68 14.14
C LEU A 77 8.21 9.50 15.43
N LEU A 78 8.64 8.94 16.55
CA LEU A 78 8.67 9.64 17.83
C LEU A 78 9.58 10.88 17.79
N LEU A 79 10.73 10.82 17.10
CA LEU A 79 11.60 11.98 16.91
C LEU A 79 10.92 13.07 16.08
N GLU A 80 10.23 12.70 15.00
CA GLU A 80 9.48 13.65 14.16
C GLU A 80 8.36 14.34 14.95
N ILE A 81 7.58 13.59 15.73
CA ILE A 81 6.51 14.17 16.58
C ILE A 81 7.09 15.13 17.61
N ASN A 82 8.19 14.75 18.27
CA ASN A 82 8.84 15.62 19.25
C ASN A 82 9.47 16.87 18.61
N SER A 83 9.84 16.80 17.33
CA SER A 83 10.31 17.97 16.58
C SER A 83 9.21 19.01 16.37
N CYS A 84 7.94 18.58 16.26
CA CYS A 84 6.79 19.48 16.15
C CYS A 84 6.65 20.40 17.36
N ASN A 85 7.06 19.95 18.54
CA ASN A 85 6.97 20.72 19.80
C ASN A 85 8.10 21.76 19.98
N ARG A 86 9.07 21.84 19.05
CA ARG A 86 10.14 22.84 19.09
C ARG A 86 9.63 24.15 18.47
N GLY A 87 9.06 25.03 19.30
CA GLY A 87 8.63 26.39 18.94
C GLY A 87 9.67 27.45 19.29
N SER A 88 9.47 28.68 18.80
CA SER A 88 10.29 29.82 19.21
C SER A 88 10.00 30.19 20.66
N GLU A 89 11.03 30.34 21.50
CA GLU A 89 10.89 30.74 22.91
C GLU A 89 10.28 32.14 23.08
N SER A 90 10.24 32.94 22.00
CA SER A 90 9.77 34.33 21.99
C SER A 90 8.24 34.51 21.97
N VAL A 91 7.47 33.42 21.90
CA VAL A 91 6.01 33.45 21.64
C VAL A 91 5.25 32.89 22.85
N GLY A 92 4.02 33.34 23.13
CA GLY A 92 3.22 32.86 24.26
C GLY A 92 2.89 31.36 24.22
N GLU A 93 2.60 30.75 25.36
CA GLU A 93 2.39 29.29 25.48
C GLU A 93 1.26 28.76 24.58
N ALA A 94 0.13 29.45 24.54
CA ALA A 94 -1.01 29.07 23.71
C ALA A 94 -0.69 29.09 22.21
N GLU A 95 0.10 30.07 21.76
CA GLU A 95 0.49 30.20 20.36
C GLU A 95 1.55 29.15 19.98
N ARG A 96 2.52 28.86 20.85
CA ARG A 96 3.45 27.73 20.67
C ARG A 96 2.74 26.38 20.56
N LEU A 97 1.70 26.16 21.39
CA LEU A 97 0.90 24.94 21.33
C LEU A 97 0.14 24.85 20.00
N GLN A 98 -0.43 25.97 19.54
CA GLN A 98 -1.09 26.04 18.23
C GLN A 98 -0.11 25.77 17.08
N GLU A 99 1.09 26.35 17.10
CA GLU A 99 2.16 26.04 16.12
C GLU A 99 2.52 24.55 16.12
N SER A 100 2.58 23.94 17.31
CA SER A 100 2.89 22.52 17.46
C SER A 100 1.80 21.65 16.84
N HIS A 101 0.52 21.95 17.09
CA HIS A 101 -0.61 21.27 16.45
C HIS A 101 -0.55 21.39 14.93
N VAL A 102 -0.23 22.57 14.43
CA VAL A 102 -0.11 22.86 13.00
C VAL A 102 1.00 21.99 12.36
N LYS A 103 2.17 21.87 12.99
CA LYS A 103 3.25 20.98 12.55
C LYS A 103 2.86 19.50 12.58
N VAL A 104 2.12 19.07 13.62
CA VAL A 104 1.57 17.70 13.71
C VAL A 104 0.63 17.43 12.54
N PHE A 105 -0.27 18.35 12.21
CA PHE A 105 -1.15 18.19 11.05
C PHE A 105 -0.34 18.08 9.76
N THR A 106 0.66 18.94 9.53
CA THR A 106 1.54 18.85 8.35
C THR A 106 2.20 17.47 8.24
N LEU A 107 2.84 16.99 9.31
CA LEU A 107 3.48 15.67 9.33
C LEU A 107 2.49 14.55 8.98
N GLY A 108 1.27 14.60 9.49
CA GLY A 108 0.26 13.58 9.23
C GLY A 108 -0.26 13.63 7.80
N LEU A 109 -0.36 14.83 7.22
CA LEU A 109 -0.67 15.02 5.81
C LEU A 109 0.46 14.51 4.91
N ASP A 110 1.72 14.70 5.29
CA ASP A 110 2.87 14.18 4.54
C ASP A 110 2.88 12.65 4.53
N LEU A 111 2.68 12.02 5.69
CA LEU A 111 2.54 10.55 5.78
C LEU A 111 1.35 10.06 4.96
N ARG A 112 0.20 10.73 5.02
CA ARG A 112 -0.96 10.37 4.20
C ARG A 112 -0.64 10.48 2.72
N ASN A 113 -0.14 11.64 2.30
CA ASN A 113 0.04 11.98 0.90
C ASN A 113 1.16 11.17 0.27
N HIS A 114 2.23 10.83 0.98
CA HIS A 114 3.40 10.16 0.39
C HIS A 114 3.52 8.69 0.77
N LEU A 115 3.14 8.28 1.98
CA LEU A 115 3.23 6.89 2.42
C LEU A 115 1.92 6.13 2.18
N ILE A 116 0.79 6.59 2.71
CA ILE A 116 -0.48 5.87 2.54
C ILE A 116 -0.82 5.78 1.05
N ARG A 117 -0.72 6.90 0.31
CA ARG A 117 -1.04 6.95 -1.12
C ARG A 117 -0.15 6.05 -1.99
N VAL A 118 1.11 5.78 -1.64
CA VAL A 118 1.95 4.90 -2.47
C VAL A 118 1.55 3.44 -2.36
N PHE A 119 1.00 3.06 -1.21
CA PHE A 119 0.45 1.73 -0.99
C PHE A 119 -1.02 1.65 -1.42
N TYR A 120 -1.77 2.73 -1.27
CA TYR A 120 -3.16 2.86 -1.72
C TYR A 120 -3.20 3.28 -3.20
N ALA A 121 -3.19 2.33 -4.13
CA ALA A 121 -3.17 2.64 -5.55
C ALA A 121 -4.22 1.84 -6.30
N ARG A 122 -5.27 2.50 -6.81
CA ARG A 122 -6.04 1.94 -7.92
C ARG A 122 -5.14 2.03 -9.14
N THR A 123 -4.45 0.95 -9.51
CA THR A 123 -3.71 0.94 -10.77
C THR A 123 -4.69 1.17 -11.92
N ASP A 124 -4.53 2.31 -12.60
CA ASP A 124 -5.39 2.69 -13.72
C ASP A 124 -5.33 1.66 -14.86
N ARG A 125 -6.52 1.41 -15.41
CA ARG A 125 -6.85 0.67 -16.64
C ARG A 125 -6.31 -0.75 -16.75
N THR A 126 -7.23 -1.71 -16.62
CA THR A 126 -7.12 -3.05 -17.20
C THR A 126 -6.63 -2.92 -18.64
N PRO A 127 -5.47 -3.48 -19.00
CA PRO A 127 -4.99 -3.42 -20.38
C PRO A 127 -6.04 -4.03 -21.32
N THR A 128 -6.33 -3.33 -22.41
CA THR A 128 -7.15 -3.85 -23.51
C THR A 128 -6.53 -5.17 -23.99
N PRO A 129 -7.31 -6.24 -24.20
CA PRO A 129 -6.78 -7.49 -24.72
C PRO A 129 -6.02 -7.24 -26.03
N SER A 130 -4.75 -7.64 -26.10
CA SER A 130 -3.97 -7.53 -27.33
C SER A 130 -4.53 -8.47 -28.40
N ALA A 131 -4.75 -7.96 -29.61
CA ALA A 131 -5.23 -8.76 -30.73
C ALA A 131 -4.17 -9.75 -31.24
N HIS A 132 -4.67 -10.96 -31.50
CA HIS A 132 -4.14 -12.11 -32.23
C HIS A 132 -2.84 -11.93 -33.05
N ALA A 133 -1.73 -12.42 -32.49
CA ALA A 133 -0.68 -13.09 -33.25
C ALA A 133 -0.83 -14.63 -33.09
N SER A 134 -0.31 -15.41 -34.03
CA SER A 134 -0.33 -16.88 -33.98
C SER A 134 0.16 -17.38 -32.63
N ARG A 135 -0.68 -18.20 -31.97
CA ARG A 135 -0.47 -18.60 -30.57
C ARG A 135 0.76 -19.52 -30.46
N PRO A 136 1.80 -19.15 -29.69
CA PRO A 136 2.91 -20.06 -29.41
C PRO A 136 2.43 -21.25 -28.58
N SER A 137 3.16 -22.38 -28.64
CA SER A 137 2.93 -23.49 -27.71
C SER A 137 3.20 -23.07 -26.27
N TYR A 138 2.69 -23.83 -25.29
CA TYR A 138 2.94 -23.56 -23.87
C TYR A 138 4.44 -23.52 -23.54
N GLU A 139 5.21 -24.48 -24.03
CA GLU A 139 6.67 -24.51 -23.85
C GLU A 139 7.37 -23.31 -24.49
N LYS A 140 6.93 -22.90 -25.69
CA LYS A 140 7.50 -21.71 -26.34
C LYS A 140 7.18 -20.45 -25.54
N HIS A 141 5.93 -20.29 -25.07
CA HIS A 141 5.55 -19.15 -24.24
C HIS A 141 6.41 -19.04 -22.97
N ARG A 142 6.69 -20.16 -22.32
CA ARG A 142 7.57 -20.22 -21.14
C ARG A 142 9.01 -19.90 -21.49
N ALA A 143 9.53 -20.48 -22.57
CA ALA A 143 10.87 -20.20 -23.06
C ALA A 143 11.06 -18.72 -23.43
N ASP A 144 10.03 -18.09 -24.01
CA ASP A 144 10.04 -16.66 -24.34
C ASP A 144 10.14 -15.82 -23.05
N ILE A 145 9.34 -16.12 -22.01
CA ILE A 145 9.46 -15.44 -20.70
C ILE A 145 10.86 -15.64 -20.10
N LEU A 146 11.38 -16.87 -20.09
CA LEU A 146 12.71 -17.17 -19.54
C LEU A 146 13.82 -16.43 -20.30
N ASN A 147 13.74 -16.38 -21.63
CA ASN A 147 14.67 -15.61 -22.45
C ASN A 147 14.58 -14.12 -22.13
N ASP A 148 13.38 -13.56 -22.02
CA ASP A 148 13.19 -12.17 -21.60
C ASP A 148 13.80 -11.93 -20.23
N MET A 149 13.68 -12.90 -19.31
CA MET A 149 14.25 -12.80 -17.98
C MET A 149 15.78 -12.85 -17.94
N ALA A 150 16.39 -13.69 -18.76
CA ALA A 150 17.84 -13.83 -18.83
C ALA A 150 18.53 -12.64 -19.51
N ASN A 151 17.83 -11.95 -20.42
CA ASN A 151 18.40 -10.91 -21.28
C ASN A 151 18.11 -9.48 -20.80
N VAL A 152 17.63 -9.28 -19.57
CA VAL A 152 17.40 -7.94 -19.01
C VAL A 152 18.71 -7.19 -18.89
N ARG A 153 18.80 -6.01 -19.53
CA ARG A 153 19.97 -5.14 -19.38
C ARG A 153 19.98 -4.52 -17.98
N PRO A 154 21.14 -4.32 -17.34
CA PRO A 154 21.23 -3.77 -15.98
C PRO A 154 20.55 -2.40 -15.77
N ASP A 155 20.41 -1.63 -16.85
CA ASP A 155 19.81 -0.29 -16.92
C ASP A 155 18.35 -0.27 -17.41
N GLU A 156 17.83 -1.40 -17.90
CA GLU A 156 16.46 -1.54 -18.37
C GLU A 156 15.57 -2.18 -17.29
N GLY A 157 14.60 -1.42 -16.80
CA GLY A 157 13.55 -1.94 -15.92
C GLY A 157 12.56 -2.81 -16.69
N ARG A 158 11.87 -3.71 -15.97
CA ARG A 158 10.76 -4.49 -16.52
C ARG A 158 9.59 -3.59 -16.89
N THR A 159 8.90 -3.91 -17.98
CA THR A 159 7.56 -3.37 -18.24
C THR A 159 6.51 -4.06 -17.38
N HIS A 160 5.33 -3.46 -17.23
CA HIS A 160 4.21 -4.10 -16.52
C HIS A 160 3.82 -5.46 -17.13
N SER A 161 3.83 -5.57 -18.47
CA SER A 161 3.51 -6.83 -19.16
C SER A 161 4.55 -7.92 -18.87
N GLN A 162 5.85 -7.55 -18.85
CA GLN A 162 6.91 -8.49 -18.50
C GLN A 162 6.79 -8.92 -17.04
N ALA A 163 6.58 -7.99 -16.10
CA ALA A 163 6.35 -8.32 -14.70
C ALA A 163 5.18 -9.30 -14.49
N LYS A 164 4.12 -9.16 -15.30
CA LYS A 164 2.99 -10.10 -15.29
C LYS A 164 3.36 -11.47 -15.80
N GLY A 165 4.13 -11.57 -16.87
CA GLY A 165 4.67 -12.84 -17.35
C GLY A 165 5.57 -13.51 -16.31
N ASP A 166 6.50 -12.75 -15.73
CA ASP A 166 7.45 -13.23 -14.73
C ASP A 166 6.71 -13.72 -13.46
N ALA A 167 5.75 -12.94 -12.95
CA ALA A 167 4.99 -13.29 -11.75
C ALA A 167 4.10 -14.50 -11.99
N LEU A 168 3.41 -14.57 -13.15
CA LEU A 168 2.63 -15.77 -13.52
C LEU A 168 3.51 -17.01 -13.63
N LEU A 169 4.71 -16.90 -14.22
CA LEU A 169 5.65 -18.01 -14.26
C LEU A 169 6.03 -18.45 -12.83
N ARG A 170 6.45 -17.51 -11.98
CA ARG A 170 6.81 -17.75 -10.58
C ARG A 170 5.67 -18.42 -9.79
N ASP A 171 4.44 -17.95 -10.00
CA ASP A 171 3.26 -18.31 -9.20
C ASP A 171 2.50 -19.52 -9.79
N GLY A 172 3.05 -20.19 -10.82
CA GLY A 172 2.43 -21.37 -11.44
C GLY A 172 1.14 -21.04 -12.21
N TYR A 173 1.05 -19.81 -12.70
CA TYR A 173 -0.09 -19.19 -13.39
C TYR A 173 -1.34 -19.09 -12.52
N LYS A 174 -1.16 -18.86 -11.21
CA LYS A 174 -2.24 -18.78 -10.23
C LYS A 174 -2.23 -17.45 -9.48
N CYS A 175 -3.38 -17.09 -8.93
CA CYS A 175 -3.46 -16.13 -7.85
C CYS A 175 -2.76 -16.72 -6.61
N VAL A 176 -1.79 -15.98 -6.05
CA VAL A 176 -1.00 -16.47 -4.90
C VAL A 176 -1.83 -16.65 -3.63
N VAL A 177 -2.99 -16.01 -3.51
CA VAL A 177 -3.87 -16.10 -2.35
C VAL A 177 -4.91 -17.21 -2.49
N THR A 178 -5.61 -17.28 -3.63
CA THR A 178 -6.75 -18.21 -3.81
C THR A 178 -6.39 -19.49 -4.56
N GLY A 179 -5.21 -19.55 -5.18
CA GLY A 179 -4.81 -20.65 -6.05
C GLY A 179 -5.54 -20.68 -7.40
N LEU A 180 -6.49 -19.76 -7.66
CA LEU A 180 -7.24 -19.70 -8.91
C LEU A 180 -6.30 -19.48 -10.10
N TYR A 181 -6.46 -20.27 -11.15
CA TYR A 181 -5.66 -20.12 -12.37
C TYR A 181 -5.99 -18.84 -13.13
N ASP A 182 -5.02 -18.30 -13.84
CA ASP A 182 -5.23 -17.17 -14.74
C ASP A 182 -6.08 -17.56 -15.97
N THR A 183 -7.20 -16.88 -16.18
CA THR A 183 -8.14 -17.14 -17.27
C THR A 183 -7.49 -17.07 -18.64
N ALA A 184 -6.61 -16.10 -18.89
CA ALA A 184 -5.97 -15.96 -20.20
C ALA A 184 -5.04 -17.15 -20.47
N THR A 185 -4.28 -17.58 -19.47
CA THR A 185 -3.41 -18.76 -19.53
C THR A 185 -4.22 -20.04 -19.79
N VAL A 186 -5.29 -20.30 -19.03
CA VAL A 186 -6.16 -21.50 -19.20
C VAL A 186 -6.86 -21.52 -20.56
N SER A 187 -7.22 -20.34 -21.08
CA SER A 187 -7.87 -20.21 -22.38
C SER A 187 -6.92 -20.52 -23.53
N ASN A 188 -5.65 -20.13 -23.39
CA ASN A 188 -4.65 -20.25 -24.44
C ASN A 188 -3.86 -21.58 -24.42
N PHE A 189 -3.70 -22.21 -23.26
CA PHE A 189 -2.84 -23.39 -23.08
C PHE A 189 -3.62 -24.59 -22.54
N PRO A 190 -3.92 -25.61 -23.37
CA PRO A 190 -4.62 -26.83 -22.97
C PRO A 190 -3.96 -27.59 -21.81
N GLU A 191 -2.64 -27.54 -21.70
CA GLU A 191 -1.85 -28.17 -20.64
C GLU A 191 -2.19 -27.59 -19.27
N VAL A 192 -2.26 -26.25 -19.18
CA VAL A 192 -2.65 -25.54 -17.95
C VAL A 192 -4.12 -25.81 -17.63
N ARG A 193 -4.99 -25.86 -18.64
CA ARG A 193 -6.41 -26.24 -18.46
C ARG A 193 -6.56 -27.65 -17.92
N ALA A 194 -5.77 -28.61 -18.41
CA ALA A 194 -5.78 -29.97 -17.92
C ALA A 194 -5.31 -30.03 -16.45
N LYS A 195 -4.25 -29.29 -16.10
CA LYS A 195 -3.76 -29.17 -14.72
C LYS A 195 -4.84 -28.58 -13.78
N ALA A 196 -5.50 -27.49 -14.20
CA ALA A 196 -6.58 -26.88 -13.43
C ALA A 196 -7.75 -27.86 -13.17
N LYS A 197 -8.15 -28.63 -14.19
CA LYS A 197 -9.17 -29.69 -14.04
C LYS A 197 -8.73 -30.81 -13.11
N GLN A 198 -7.48 -31.25 -13.21
CA GLN A 198 -6.91 -32.30 -12.37
C GLN A 198 -6.88 -31.88 -10.89
N GLU A 199 -6.55 -30.62 -10.62
CA GLU A 199 -6.53 -30.06 -9.26
C GLU A 199 -7.92 -29.67 -8.74
N GLY A 200 -8.96 -29.70 -9.60
CA GLY A 200 -10.32 -29.27 -9.23
C GLY A 200 -10.45 -27.77 -8.99
N VAL A 201 -9.53 -26.97 -9.54
CA VAL A 201 -9.45 -25.51 -9.32
C VAL A 201 -9.96 -24.77 -10.54
N THR A 202 -10.79 -23.75 -10.32
CA THR A 202 -11.31 -22.89 -11.40
C THR A 202 -10.31 -21.79 -11.80
N HIS A 203 -10.72 -20.89 -12.69
CA HIS A 203 -9.90 -19.79 -13.17
C HIS A 203 -10.60 -18.42 -13.03
N MET A 204 -9.80 -17.37 -12.92
CA MET A 204 -10.21 -15.98 -12.86
C MET A 204 -9.18 -15.13 -13.60
N TYR A 205 -9.57 -13.97 -14.12
CA TYR A 205 -8.57 -13.03 -14.63
C TYR A 205 -7.67 -12.58 -13.48
N THR A 206 -6.36 -12.59 -13.71
CA THR A 206 -5.37 -12.11 -12.75
C THR A 206 -4.70 -10.83 -13.22
N GLN A 207 -4.15 -10.08 -12.26
CA GLN A 207 -3.30 -8.92 -12.47
C GLN A 207 -2.11 -8.98 -11.52
N VAL A 208 -1.10 -8.16 -11.84
CA VAL A 208 0.04 -7.94 -10.97
C VAL A 208 -0.29 -6.82 -10.00
N ALA A 209 -0.35 -7.15 -8.72
CA ALA A 209 -0.45 -6.16 -7.66
C ALA A 209 0.95 -5.79 -7.18
N HIS A 210 1.24 -4.49 -7.15
CA HIS A 210 2.48 -3.97 -6.60
C HIS A 210 2.38 -3.81 -5.07
N LEU A 211 3.44 -4.17 -4.35
CA LEU A 211 3.59 -3.81 -2.94
C LEU A 211 3.77 -2.29 -2.82
N PHE A 212 4.78 -1.74 -3.50
CA PHE A 212 5.00 -0.31 -3.66
C PHE A 212 4.60 0.12 -5.07
N SER A 213 3.61 1.01 -5.20
CA SER A 213 3.00 1.32 -6.49
C SER A 213 4.01 1.80 -7.54
N ALA A 214 3.92 1.24 -8.75
CA ALA A 214 4.67 1.72 -9.90
C ALA A 214 4.27 3.17 -10.29
N SER A 215 3.03 3.58 -10.03
CA SER A 215 2.57 4.95 -10.32
C SER A 215 3.28 5.99 -9.46
N ALA A 216 3.88 5.60 -8.33
CA ALA A 216 4.71 6.51 -7.56
C ALA A 216 5.91 7.01 -8.37
N GLN A 217 6.47 6.18 -9.25
CA GLN A 217 7.63 6.55 -10.06
C GLN A 217 7.30 7.50 -11.22
N SER A 218 6.02 7.73 -11.55
CA SER A 218 5.66 8.70 -12.59
C SER A 218 5.85 10.16 -12.13
N HIS A 219 6.02 10.38 -10.83
CA HIS A 219 6.24 11.68 -10.21
C HIS A 219 7.51 11.66 -9.35
N PRO A 220 8.66 12.16 -9.85
CA PRO A 220 9.95 12.03 -9.17
C PRO A 220 9.97 12.56 -7.73
N ASP A 221 9.40 13.74 -7.48
CA ASP A 221 9.38 14.37 -6.14
C ASP A 221 8.51 13.57 -5.15
N TYR A 222 7.43 12.99 -5.67
CA TYR A 222 6.53 12.13 -4.91
C TYR A 222 7.22 10.81 -4.53
N ALA A 223 7.87 10.14 -5.49
CA ALA A 223 8.64 8.93 -5.25
C ALA A 223 9.75 9.17 -4.23
N ALA A 224 10.49 10.28 -4.37
CA ALA A 224 11.58 10.63 -3.45
C ALA A 224 11.07 10.79 -2.01
N SER A 225 9.93 11.48 -1.83
CA SER A 225 9.31 11.68 -0.51
C SER A 225 8.85 10.35 0.10
N ALA A 226 8.16 9.50 -0.68
CA ALA A 226 7.74 8.18 -0.23
C ALA A 226 8.94 7.29 0.17
N MET A 227 10.00 7.29 -0.63
CA MET A 227 11.23 6.56 -0.34
C MET A 227 11.94 7.09 0.91
N ALA A 228 11.98 8.41 1.11
CA ALA A 228 12.57 9.02 2.30
C ALA A 228 11.84 8.58 3.58
N ILE A 229 10.50 8.53 3.55
CA ILE A 229 9.69 8.03 4.67
C ILE A 229 9.96 6.54 4.93
N LEU A 230 10.06 5.72 3.88
CA LEU A 230 10.40 4.29 4.04
C LEU A 230 11.80 4.08 4.66
N LYS A 231 12.80 4.85 4.21
CA LYS A 231 14.14 4.86 4.81
C LYS A 231 14.10 5.29 6.28
N MET A 232 13.34 6.33 6.59
CA MET A 232 13.10 6.78 7.97
C MET A 232 12.52 5.64 8.83
N PHE A 233 11.65 4.80 8.27
CA PHE A 233 11.09 3.64 8.98
C PHE A 233 11.98 2.39 8.98
N GLY A 234 13.21 2.49 8.47
CA GLY A 234 14.20 1.42 8.52
C GLY A 234 14.21 0.49 7.31
N LEU A 235 13.46 0.78 6.24
CA LEU A 235 13.39 -0.04 5.03
C LEU A 235 14.45 0.36 3.98
N GLU A 236 15.66 0.71 4.43
CA GLU A 236 16.76 1.15 3.54
C GLU A 236 17.11 0.07 2.50
N SER A 237 17.13 -1.19 2.93
CA SER A 237 17.28 -2.41 2.11
C SER A 237 16.28 -2.44 0.96
N SER A 238 14.98 -2.40 1.25
CA SER A 238 13.91 -2.48 0.25
C SER A 238 13.89 -1.24 -0.65
N VAL A 239 14.15 -0.05 -0.10
CA VAL A 239 14.21 1.19 -0.89
C VAL A 239 15.35 1.14 -1.91
N ASN A 240 16.53 0.65 -1.52
CA ASN A 240 17.65 0.52 -2.45
C ASN A 240 17.35 -0.44 -3.61
N LYS A 241 16.46 -1.43 -3.42
CA LYS A 241 15.95 -2.28 -4.51
C LYS A 241 14.98 -1.55 -5.44
N LEU A 242 14.18 -0.59 -4.93
CA LEU A 242 13.19 0.18 -5.70
C LEU A 242 13.80 1.21 -6.66
N ILE A 243 15.03 1.65 -6.40
CA ILE A 243 15.73 2.67 -7.21
C ILE A 243 16.04 2.13 -8.62
N GLY A 244 15.91 2.99 -9.64
CA GLY A 244 16.36 2.70 -11.00
C GLY A 244 15.39 1.88 -11.87
N LYS A 245 14.09 2.24 -11.89
CA LYS A 245 13.03 1.58 -12.70
C LYS A 245 12.76 0.11 -12.33
N ARG A 246 13.07 -0.29 -11.10
CA ARG A 246 12.97 -1.68 -10.61
C ARG A 246 11.65 -2.01 -9.90
N VAL A 247 10.64 -1.14 -9.96
CA VAL A 247 9.30 -1.37 -9.36
C VAL A 247 8.57 -2.58 -9.93
N ASN A 248 8.90 -2.99 -11.15
CA ASN A 248 8.29 -4.13 -11.82
C ASN A 248 9.04 -5.44 -11.56
N ASN A 249 9.99 -5.47 -10.61
CA ASN A 249 10.70 -6.67 -10.22
C ASN A 249 9.84 -7.57 -9.31
N LEU A 250 10.09 -8.87 -9.36
CA LEU A 250 9.31 -9.92 -8.68
C LEU A 250 9.11 -9.69 -7.17
N TRP A 251 10.13 -9.19 -6.48
CA TRP A 251 10.03 -8.89 -5.05
C TRP A 251 9.05 -7.74 -4.74
N ASN A 252 8.66 -6.91 -5.70
CA ASN A 252 7.67 -5.85 -5.49
C ASN A 252 6.27 -6.23 -5.99
N VAL A 253 6.08 -7.46 -6.52
CA VAL A 253 4.83 -7.82 -7.21
C VAL A 253 4.29 -9.20 -6.84
N MET A 254 2.97 -9.32 -6.85
CA MET A 254 2.26 -10.58 -6.65
C MET A 254 1.13 -10.76 -7.66
N THR A 255 0.85 -12.00 -8.06
CA THR A 255 -0.32 -12.29 -8.91
C THR A 255 -1.58 -12.41 -8.07
N LEU A 256 -2.53 -11.49 -8.26
CA LEU A 256 -3.86 -11.52 -7.61
C LEU A 256 -4.96 -11.66 -8.65
N CYS A 257 -6.02 -12.41 -8.33
CA CYS A 257 -7.23 -12.40 -9.14
C CYS A 257 -7.94 -11.03 -9.03
N LEU A 258 -8.66 -10.60 -10.08
CA LEU A 258 -9.20 -9.23 -10.18
C LEU A 258 -9.91 -8.71 -8.91
N PRO A 259 -10.82 -9.45 -8.24
CA PRO A 259 -11.48 -8.94 -7.04
C PRO A 259 -10.50 -8.73 -5.88
N LEU A 260 -9.53 -9.63 -5.71
CA LEU A 260 -8.49 -9.49 -4.69
C LEU A 260 -7.49 -8.39 -5.03
N HIS A 261 -7.13 -8.21 -6.30
CA HIS A 261 -6.28 -7.09 -6.69
C HIS A 261 -6.90 -5.76 -6.25
N LYS A 262 -8.18 -5.54 -6.60
CA LYS A 262 -8.91 -4.34 -6.19
C LYS A 262 -9.00 -4.21 -4.67
N ALA A 263 -9.34 -5.30 -3.98
CA ALA A 263 -9.46 -5.29 -2.52
C ALA A 263 -8.12 -5.03 -1.82
N PHE A 264 -7.00 -5.46 -2.41
CA PHE A 264 -5.65 -5.23 -1.89
C PHE A 264 -5.23 -3.77 -2.06
N ASP A 265 -5.54 -3.18 -3.21
CA ASP A 265 -5.28 -1.77 -3.52
C ASP A 265 -6.06 -0.81 -2.62
N GLU A 266 -7.29 -1.17 -2.28
CA GLU A 266 -8.22 -0.39 -1.46
C GLU A 266 -8.10 -0.68 0.05
N PHE A 267 -7.09 -1.45 0.48
CA PHE A 267 -6.89 -1.87 1.88
C PHE A 267 -8.10 -2.56 2.53
N LEU A 268 -8.89 -3.28 1.73
CA LEU A 268 -9.97 -4.12 2.25
C LEU A 268 -9.44 -5.40 2.90
N PHE A 269 -8.24 -5.82 2.51
CA PHE A 269 -7.46 -6.85 3.19
C PHE A 269 -5.96 -6.59 3.04
N TRP A 270 -5.16 -7.25 3.87
CA TRP A 270 -3.70 -7.25 3.84
C TRP A 270 -3.17 -8.60 4.34
N LEU A 271 -1.85 -8.74 4.30
CA LEU A 271 -1.13 -9.97 4.63
C LEU A 271 -0.23 -9.70 5.84
N GLU A 272 -0.40 -10.47 6.91
CA GLU A 272 0.41 -10.36 8.13
C GLU A 272 1.31 -11.58 8.26
N ALA A 273 2.62 -11.36 8.37
CA ALA A 273 3.57 -12.46 8.48
C ALA A 273 3.29 -13.28 9.74
N VAL A 274 3.27 -14.60 9.59
CA VAL A 274 3.09 -15.52 10.71
C VAL A 274 4.43 -15.70 11.43
N PRO A 275 4.53 -15.38 12.74
CA PRO A 275 5.79 -15.49 13.46
C PRO A 275 6.38 -16.91 13.40
N GLY A 276 7.63 -17.01 12.94
CA GLY A 276 8.36 -18.27 12.83
C GLY A 276 8.02 -19.13 11.60
N GLU A 277 7.11 -18.69 10.73
CA GLU A 277 6.79 -19.37 9.47
C GLU A 277 7.20 -18.49 8.28
N GLU A 278 8.34 -18.79 7.65
CA GLU A 278 8.83 -18.06 6.47
C GLU A 278 7.80 -18.06 5.32
N ASP A 279 7.68 -16.91 4.66
CA ASP A 279 6.78 -16.65 3.53
C ASP A 279 5.32 -17.05 3.76
N THR A 280 4.91 -17.11 5.03
CA THR A 280 3.57 -17.51 5.43
C THR A 280 2.86 -16.33 6.07
N TYR A 281 1.63 -16.10 5.63
CA TYR A 281 0.87 -14.90 5.96
C TYR A 281 -0.55 -15.25 6.36
N ASP A 282 -1.03 -14.65 7.44
CA ASP A 282 -2.46 -14.59 7.74
C ASP A 282 -3.09 -13.55 6.80
N VAL A 283 -4.22 -13.95 6.20
CA VAL A 283 -5.07 -13.06 5.40
C VAL A 283 -5.97 -12.33 6.39
N VAL A 284 -5.78 -11.03 6.52
CA VAL A 284 -6.56 -10.19 7.44
C VAL A 284 -7.39 -9.22 6.64
N ALA A 285 -8.66 -9.05 7.00
CA ALA A 285 -9.59 -8.18 6.29
C ALA A 285 -10.16 -7.11 7.22
N ARG A 286 -10.47 -5.95 6.62
CA ARG A 286 -11.16 -4.84 7.31
C ARG A 286 -12.54 -5.26 7.80
N ASP A 287 -13.29 -5.95 6.96
CA ASP A 287 -14.57 -6.59 7.31
C ASP A 287 -14.47 -8.09 7.04
N PRO A 288 -14.13 -8.90 8.06
CA PRO A 288 -13.99 -10.34 7.90
C PRO A 288 -15.27 -11.08 7.54
N GLY A 289 -16.46 -10.54 7.88
CA GLY A 289 -17.72 -11.16 7.49
C GLY A 289 -17.91 -11.02 5.99
N LEU A 290 -17.88 -9.78 5.50
CA LEU A 290 -18.07 -9.49 4.08
C LEU A 290 -16.98 -10.11 3.19
N PHE A 291 -15.72 -10.09 3.64
CA PHE A 291 -14.59 -10.52 2.81
C PHE A 291 -14.51 -12.04 2.66
N PHE A 292 -14.65 -12.79 3.76
CA PHE A 292 -14.49 -14.25 3.74
C PHE A 292 -15.77 -15.01 3.40
N ASP A 293 -16.95 -14.39 3.54
CA ASP A 293 -18.22 -14.98 3.10
C ASP A 293 -18.48 -14.75 1.59
N SER A 294 -17.51 -14.15 0.88
CA SER A 294 -17.61 -13.95 -0.56
C SER A 294 -17.62 -15.28 -1.33
N ALA A 295 -18.07 -15.24 -2.59
CA ALA A 295 -18.05 -16.41 -3.47
C ALA A 295 -16.63 -16.91 -3.80
N LEU A 296 -15.59 -16.11 -3.51
CA LEU A 296 -14.21 -16.54 -3.59
C LEU A 296 -13.87 -17.30 -2.31
N THR A 297 -13.54 -18.58 -2.41
CA THR A 297 -12.98 -19.34 -1.29
C THR A 297 -11.59 -18.76 -0.97
N ILE A 298 -11.53 -17.81 -0.03
CA ILE A 298 -10.30 -17.15 0.40
C ILE A 298 -9.78 -17.85 1.67
N PRO A 299 -8.55 -18.38 1.67
CA PRO A 299 -8.00 -19.01 2.85
C PRO A 299 -7.68 -17.95 3.93
N ARG A 300 -7.72 -18.36 5.20
CA ARG A 300 -7.33 -17.51 6.34
C ARG A 300 -5.82 -17.35 6.48
N LYS A 301 -5.05 -18.31 5.95
CA LYS A 301 -3.59 -18.35 5.97
C LYS A 301 -3.09 -18.84 4.62
N VAL A 302 -2.03 -18.23 4.11
CA VAL A 302 -1.42 -18.57 2.82
C VAL A 302 0.09 -18.68 2.97
N LYS A 303 0.68 -19.68 2.30
CA LYS A 303 2.13 -19.81 2.18
C LYS A 303 2.54 -19.50 0.75
N PHE A 304 3.41 -18.52 0.58
CA PHE A 304 3.97 -18.18 -0.71
C PHE A 304 5.12 -19.12 -1.03
N SER A 305 5.17 -19.56 -2.29
CA SER A 305 6.19 -20.46 -2.78
C SER A 305 6.33 -20.28 -4.29
N ILE A 306 7.53 -20.49 -4.80
CA ILE A 306 7.78 -20.51 -6.24
C ILE A 306 7.33 -21.85 -6.81
N ASP A 307 6.62 -21.84 -7.94
CA ASP A 307 6.18 -23.06 -8.62
C ASP A 307 7.38 -23.97 -8.95
N PRO A 308 7.32 -25.28 -8.66
CA PRO A 308 8.45 -26.19 -8.87
C PRO A 308 8.97 -26.24 -10.31
N GLN A 309 8.10 -26.05 -11.30
CA GLN A 309 8.52 -25.99 -12.69
C GLN A 309 9.27 -24.70 -13.00
N ALA A 310 8.83 -23.57 -12.41
CA ALA A 310 9.55 -22.31 -12.52
C ALA A 310 10.94 -22.37 -11.86
N VAL A 311 11.06 -22.99 -10.68
CA VAL A 311 12.36 -23.25 -10.03
C VAL A 311 13.27 -24.05 -10.96
N THR A 312 12.76 -25.14 -11.51
CA THR A 312 13.52 -26.03 -12.40
C THR A 312 14.03 -25.28 -13.62
N ASP A 313 13.17 -24.51 -14.26
CA ASP A 313 13.50 -23.83 -15.51
C ASP A 313 14.40 -22.62 -15.30
N CYS A 314 14.18 -21.84 -14.24
CA CYS A 314 15.03 -20.71 -13.92
C CYS A 314 16.42 -21.18 -13.47
N SER A 315 16.52 -22.27 -12.71
CA SER A 315 17.82 -22.86 -12.32
C SER A 315 18.64 -23.29 -13.53
N ARG A 316 18.01 -23.91 -14.55
CA ARG A 316 18.69 -24.29 -15.80
C ARG A 316 19.22 -23.08 -16.58
N ASN A 317 18.60 -21.91 -16.42
CA ASN A 317 18.93 -20.69 -17.14
C ASN A 317 19.69 -19.66 -16.28
N ASN A 318 20.09 -20.02 -15.05
CA ASN A 318 20.72 -19.12 -14.07
C ASN A 318 19.91 -17.83 -13.79
N ILE A 319 18.58 -17.93 -13.80
CA ILE A 319 17.68 -16.81 -13.53
C ILE A 319 17.30 -16.84 -12.04
N PRO A 320 17.59 -15.78 -11.27
CA PRO A 320 17.11 -15.69 -9.89
C PRO A 320 15.60 -15.43 -9.86
N LEU A 321 14.90 -16.16 -9.00
CA LEU A 321 13.49 -15.93 -8.68
C LEU A 321 13.37 -15.53 -7.22
N GLU A 322 12.52 -14.54 -6.95
CA GLU A 322 12.30 -14.01 -5.62
C GLU A 322 10.79 -13.93 -5.33
N LEU A 323 10.45 -14.21 -4.07
CA LEU A 323 9.12 -13.95 -3.53
C LEU A 323 8.96 -12.46 -3.20
N PRO A 324 7.72 -11.97 -3.04
CA PRO A 324 7.47 -10.59 -2.62
C PRO A 324 8.22 -10.22 -1.32
N ASP A 325 8.75 -9.01 -1.26
CA ASP A 325 9.60 -8.51 -0.17
C ASP A 325 8.79 -8.43 1.14
N PRO A 326 9.16 -9.19 2.18
CA PRO A 326 8.37 -9.28 3.41
C PRO A 326 8.38 -7.97 4.21
N GLU A 327 9.42 -7.13 4.11
CA GLU A 327 9.47 -5.85 4.82
C GLU A 327 8.48 -4.86 4.20
N LEU A 328 8.41 -4.80 2.86
CA LEU A 328 7.41 -4.00 2.15
C LEU A 328 5.99 -4.51 2.38
N MET A 329 5.79 -5.84 2.40
CA MET A 329 4.51 -6.45 2.75
C MET A 329 4.04 -5.98 4.13
N ALA A 330 4.94 -6.04 5.11
CA ALA A 330 4.62 -5.74 6.48
C ALA A 330 4.41 -4.23 6.71
N MET A 331 5.11 -3.36 5.97
CA MET A 331 4.84 -1.92 5.94
C MET A 331 3.48 -1.61 5.29
N ARG A 332 3.14 -2.29 4.18
CA ARG A 332 1.82 -2.16 3.55
C ARG A 332 0.70 -2.57 4.50
N ALA A 333 0.87 -3.66 5.26
CA ALA A 333 -0.08 -4.10 6.28
C ALA A 333 -0.27 -3.03 7.37
N ALA A 334 0.81 -2.41 7.86
CA ALA A 334 0.72 -1.30 8.81
C ALA A 334 -0.05 -0.11 8.21
N CYS A 335 0.25 0.28 6.96
CA CYS A 335 -0.50 1.31 6.24
C CYS A 335 -1.99 0.98 6.14
N ALA A 336 -2.35 -0.28 5.83
CA ALA A 336 -3.74 -0.71 5.72
C ALA A 336 -4.49 -0.61 7.06
N ARG A 337 -3.90 -1.13 8.15
CA ARG A 337 -4.47 -1.03 9.51
C ARG A 337 -4.66 0.41 9.93
N VAL A 338 -3.61 1.22 9.80
CA VAL A 338 -3.62 2.63 10.22
C VAL A 338 -4.59 3.43 9.38
N ALA A 339 -4.66 3.20 8.07
CA ALA A 339 -5.61 3.87 7.19
C ALA A 339 -7.06 3.52 7.54
N ALA A 340 -7.33 2.27 7.93
CA ALA A 340 -8.64 1.87 8.43
C ALA A 340 -8.98 2.56 9.76
N MET A 341 -8.08 2.52 10.76
CA MET A 341 -8.32 3.11 12.09
C MET A 341 -8.45 4.64 12.07
N SER A 342 -7.64 5.32 11.26
CA SER A 342 -7.64 6.79 11.15
C SER A 342 -8.74 7.36 10.25
N GLY A 343 -9.43 6.52 9.47
CA GLY A 343 -10.39 6.94 8.45
C GLY A 343 -9.74 7.41 7.14
N ALA A 344 -8.41 7.37 7.04
CA ALA A 344 -7.71 7.76 5.81
C ALA A 344 -8.12 6.90 4.62
N ALA A 345 -8.38 5.59 4.80
CA ALA A 345 -8.82 4.70 3.73
C ALA A 345 -10.15 5.18 3.11
N ASP A 346 -11.11 5.59 3.94
CA ASP A 346 -12.41 6.07 3.46
C ASP A 346 -12.30 7.45 2.81
N GLN A 347 -11.47 8.33 3.37
CA GLN A 347 -11.19 9.62 2.73
C GLN A 347 -10.52 9.42 1.37
N PHE A 348 -9.56 8.51 1.23
CA PHE A 348 -8.95 8.18 -0.07
C PHE A 348 -9.97 7.62 -1.05
N ARG A 349 -10.86 6.72 -0.61
CA ARG A 349 -11.95 6.22 -1.45
C ARG A 349 -12.84 7.34 -1.96
N LEU A 350 -13.22 8.29 -1.10
CA LEU A 350 -14.00 9.47 -1.49
C LEU A 350 -13.24 10.39 -2.46
N LEU A 351 -11.97 10.67 -2.19
CA LEU A 351 -11.12 11.49 -3.07
C LEU A 351 -11.00 10.88 -4.47
N MET A 352 -10.85 9.55 -4.55
CA MET A 352 -10.76 8.84 -5.82
C MET A 352 -12.10 8.82 -6.56
N GLN A 353 -13.21 8.64 -5.83
CA GLN A 353 -14.54 8.71 -6.44
C GLN A 353 -14.81 10.11 -7.00
N ASP A 354 -14.46 11.16 -6.26
CA ASP A 354 -14.59 12.55 -6.71
C ASP A 354 -13.73 12.84 -7.93
N ARG A 355 -12.54 12.23 -8.00
CA ARG A 355 -11.68 12.30 -9.18
C ARG A 355 -12.30 11.60 -10.38
N ASP A 356 -12.82 10.39 -10.22
CA ASP A 356 -13.51 9.67 -11.29
C ASP A 356 -14.73 10.49 -11.80
N ASP A 357 -15.51 11.06 -10.89
CA ASP A 357 -16.67 11.91 -11.21
C ASP A 357 -16.23 13.23 -11.90
N ALA A 358 -15.12 13.83 -11.47
CA ALA A 358 -14.56 15.05 -12.04
C ALA A 358 -13.97 14.85 -13.45
N GLU A 359 -13.27 13.73 -13.68
CA GLU A 359 -12.75 13.32 -14.99
C GLU A 359 -13.88 13.13 -16.02
N MET A 360 -15.09 12.76 -15.57
CA MET A 360 -16.28 12.71 -16.43
C MET A 360 -16.89 14.10 -16.74
N LEU A 361 -16.47 15.17 -16.04
CA LEU A 361 -17.11 16.48 -16.09
C LEU A 361 -16.29 17.59 -16.78
N THR A 362 -14.94 17.64 -16.72
CA THR A 362 -14.02 18.48 -17.55
C THR A 362 -12.54 18.37 -17.09
N ASP A 363 -11.55 18.71 -17.94
CA ASP A 363 -10.09 18.68 -17.63
C ASP A 363 -9.64 19.61 -16.47
N THR A 364 -10.42 20.64 -16.14
CA THR A 364 -10.03 21.68 -15.15
C THR A 364 -10.29 21.30 -13.70
N THR A 365 -11.16 20.33 -13.43
CA THR A 365 -11.43 19.80 -12.08
C THR A 365 -10.38 18.77 -11.65
N VAL A 366 -9.80 18.04 -12.61
CA VAL A 366 -8.74 17.05 -12.41
C VAL A 366 -7.48 17.70 -11.86
N SER A 367 -7.08 18.86 -12.40
CA SER A 367 -5.91 19.61 -11.91
C SER A 367 -6.10 20.17 -10.49
N LEU A 368 -7.34 20.48 -10.09
CA LEU A 368 -7.67 20.94 -8.75
C LEU A 368 -7.65 19.80 -7.72
N LEU A 369 -8.05 18.59 -8.12
CA LEU A 369 -7.93 17.37 -7.30
C LEU A 369 -6.49 16.89 -7.20
N ASP A 370 -5.72 16.99 -8.29
CA ASP A 370 -4.29 16.70 -8.27
C ASP A 370 -3.53 17.74 -7.42
N SER A 371 -3.99 18.99 -7.40
CA SER A 371 -3.55 20.04 -6.47
C SER A 371 -3.95 19.73 -5.01
N LEU A 372 -5.17 19.27 -4.73
CA LEU A 372 -5.57 18.82 -3.38
C LEU A 372 -4.76 17.60 -2.89
N LEU A 373 -4.32 16.75 -3.82
CA LEU A 373 -3.45 15.60 -3.58
C LEU A 373 -1.95 15.96 -3.47
N ARG A 374 -1.55 17.17 -3.89
CA ARG A 374 -0.15 17.66 -3.91
C ARG A 374 0.12 18.82 -2.95
N THR A 375 -0.90 19.58 -2.56
CA THR A 375 -0.74 20.83 -1.82
C THR A 375 -1.80 20.99 -0.75
N LEU A 376 -1.41 20.75 0.49
CA LEU A 376 -1.81 21.63 1.58
C LEU A 376 -0.54 22.26 2.14
N PRO A 377 -0.06 23.39 1.59
CA PRO A 377 0.77 24.29 2.37
C PRO A 377 -0.08 24.76 3.54
N VAL A 378 0.27 24.25 4.70
CA VAL A 378 -0.15 24.77 5.98
C VAL A 378 0.42 26.19 6.11
N GLY A 379 -0.46 27.19 6.09
CA GLY A 379 -0.11 28.57 6.46
C GLY A 379 -0.69 29.64 5.55
N ALA A 380 -1.94 30.02 5.82
CA ALA A 380 -2.32 31.42 5.73
C ALA A 380 -3.05 31.74 7.03
N VAL A 381 -2.29 32.30 7.98
CA VAL A 381 -2.85 33.00 9.13
C VAL A 381 -3.60 34.18 8.55
N ASP A 382 -4.92 34.21 8.76
CA ASP A 382 -5.75 35.36 8.48
C ASP A 382 -5.41 36.44 9.52
N VAL A 383 -4.44 37.30 9.20
CA VAL A 383 -4.19 38.52 9.98
C VAL A 383 -5.07 39.59 9.36
N GLY A 384 -6.26 39.76 9.96
CA GLY A 384 -7.20 40.78 9.56
C GLY A 384 -6.61 42.18 9.66
N ALA A 385 -6.95 43.00 8.67
CA ALA A 385 -7.12 44.44 8.77
C ALA A 385 -8.40 44.82 8.03
#